data_AF-A0AAE0EKE7-F1
#
_entry.id   AF-A0AAE0EKE7-F1
#
_cell.length_a   1.000
_cell.length_b   1.000
_cell.length_c   1.000
_cell.angle_alpha   90.00
_cell.angle_beta   90.00
_cell.angle_gamma   90.00
#
_symmetry.space_group_name_H-M   'P 1'
#
loop_
_entity.id
_entity.type
_entity.pdbx_description
1 polymer ?
#
loop_
_entity_poly.entity_id
_entity_poly.type
_entity_poly.pdbx_seq_one_letter_code
_entity_poly.pdbx_strand_id
1 'polypeptide(L)'
;MSLPLAISLPSCNRTFVLVSDSCFLSSSSASKSIFNATMRIPKKPLHLLCLSLFSFSRPFTSRLPFHSDFRGNGRRFHSLGVNQFHDRFPMDDIYVSANDKNSHFQLMTSVDGGQQPCIWSSPEGGPKIEIGKQIFCNRSLNMKNIVAVGFDMDYTLAQYKPETFESLCYEGTVKKMVHDLGYPPELLEWSFDSKYMVRGLVLDKKRGNILKMDRHKYVKLAYHGFREMCKEDKIDSYGSTLIRDAFDEPNYAVIDTLFSLAEAYLFAQLVDFMDKNPGKFPNGTDYARMYQDVRAGVDMCHRDGTLKQVVAMDPKRYINEDTSIIPMLKMLRESGRSTFLVTNSLWDYTNIVMNFLCGSPAPDGSSTCNSDWLRYFDVVITGSAKPGFFHDGNHANLFEVEPESGMLINTDNGTPMPLVGNTSPRLLLNKKNKTTKVFQGGSVGHLHKLLSIESSSQVLYVGDHIYGDILRSKKVLGWRTMLVVPELESEVQLLWELRDKRKQLRLLRNERDMIEDRLHHLKWSFKFEDINTNEQQEMSSRIHELQSQRDQVRLTYHEAEHTIHQKFHKAWGQLMKTGYQNSRFAHQVERFACLYTSHVSNLSLYSPDKYYRPSEDYMPHEFDIIPL
;
A
#
# COMPACT_ATOMS: atom_id res chain seq x y z
N MET A 1 -39.97 8.79 -53.62
CA MET A 1 -41.45 8.82 -53.53
C MET A 1 -41.83 8.18 -52.20
N SER A 2 -42.49 8.83 -51.23
CA SER A 2 -42.87 10.24 -51.14
C SER A 2 -42.88 10.69 -49.66
N LEU A 3 -42.35 11.89 -49.45
CA LEU A 3 -42.32 12.77 -48.26
C LEU A 3 -43.74 13.12 -47.71
N PRO A 4 -43.93 13.93 -46.63
CA PRO A 4 -43.06 14.36 -45.49
C PRO A 4 -43.75 14.68 -44.11
N LEU A 5 -42.95 15.20 -43.13
CA LEU A 5 -43.28 16.29 -42.14
C LEU A 5 -44.39 16.03 -41.07
N ALA A 6 -44.45 16.63 -39.86
CA ALA A 6 -43.53 17.48 -39.08
C ALA A 6 -43.93 17.59 -37.57
N ILE A 7 -42.95 17.83 -36.69
CA ILE A 7 -42.92 18.81 -35.58
C ILE A 7 -44.19 19.05 -34.71
N SER A 8 -44.09 18.84 -33.39
CA SER A 8 -44.28 19.90 -32.38
C SER A 8 -44.02 19.45 -30.92
N LEU A 9 -43.33 20.31 -30.16
CA LEU A 9 -43.34 20.33 -28.69
C LEU A 9 -44.55 21.13 -28.21
N PRO A 10 -44.95 21.00 -26.92
CA PRO A 10 -44.80 22.20 -26.09
C PRO A 10 -44.31 21.97 -24.66
N SER A 11 -43.67 23.02 -24.15
CA SER A 11 -43.30 23.26 -22.76
C SER A 11 -44.48 23.51 -21.81
N CYS A 12 -44.35 23.18 -20.52
CA CYS A 12 -44.46 24.20 -19.46
C CYS A 12 -44.02 23.74 -18.05
N ASN A 13 -43.11 24.51 -17.46
CA ASN A 13 -43.24 25.17 -16.15
C ASN A 13 -43.89 24.46 -14.92
N ARG A 14 -43.11 24.53 -13.82
CA ARG A 14 -43.43 25.20 -12.53
C ARG A 14 -43.79 24.39 -11.27
N THR A 15 -42.84 24.48 -10.34
CA THR A 15 -42.97 24.74 -8.87
C THR A 15 -43.21 23.57 -7.91
N PHE A 16 -42.37 23.55 -6.88
CA PHE A 16 -42.54 22.81 -5.63
C PHE A 16 -43.76 23.31 -4.83
N VAL A 17 -44.44 22.39 -4.15
CA VAL A 17 -45.15 22.68 -2.89
C VAL A 17 -44.77 21.58 -1.89
N LEU A 18 -44.23 21.99 -0.74
CA LEU A 18 -44.12 21.14 0.45
C LEU A 18 -45.49 21.07 1.12
N VAL A 19 -45.97 19.86 1.39
CA VAL A 19 -47.10 19.65 2.32
C VAL A 19 -46.58 18.87 3.52
N SER A 20 -46.48 19.58 4.64
CA SER A 20 -46.45 18.97 5.96
C SER A 20 -47.87 18.58 6.34
N ASP A 21 -48.07 17.39 6.88
CA ASP A 21 -49.17 17.17 7.81
C ASP A 21 -48.76 16.20 8.93
N SER A 22 -49.29 16.47 10.10
CA SER A 22 -49.03 15.79 11.37
C SER A 22 -50.35 15.33 11.99
N CYS A 23 -50.28 14.57 13.10
CA CYS A 23 -51.41 14.13 13.94
C CYS A 23 -52.26 12.96 13.39
N PHE A 24 -52.87 12.09 14.22
CA PHE A 24 -52.96 12.01 15.70
C PHE A 24 -53.35 10.59 16.18
N LEU A 25 -53.01 10.25 17.45
CA LEU A 25 -53.71 9.27 18.34
C LEU A 25 -53.65 7.77 17.92
N SER A 26 -53.75 6.73 18.78
CA SER A 26 -53.92 6.53 20.25
C SER A 26 -53.75 5.01 20.57
N SER A 27 -53.43 4.49 21.77
CA SER A 27 -52.92 5.04 23.04
C SER A 27 -52.67 3.91 24.08
N SER A 28 -51.76 4.10 25.05
CA SER A 28 -51.58 3.29 26.29
C SER A 28 -50.99 1.86 26.14
N SER A 29 -50.24 1.29 27.10
CA SER A 29 -50.22 1.54 28.56
C SER A 29 -48.81 1.57 29.17
N ALA A 30 -48.70 1.96 30.44
CA ALA A 30 -47.45 2.34 31.09
C ALA A 30 -47.16 1.53 32.36
N SER A 31 -45.89 1.44 32.74
CA SER A 31 -45.48 1.39 34.15
C SER A 31 -44.31 2.37 34.39
N LYS A 32 -44.27 3.00 35.56
CA LYS A 32 -43.37 4.10 35.93
C LYS A 32 -42.52 3.70 37.14
N SER A 33 -41.26 4.14 37.21
CA SER A 33 -40.59 4.64 38.44
C SER A 33 -39.16 5.12 38.10
N ILE A 34 -38.96 6.42 37.82
CA ILE A 34 -38.41 7.43 38.75
C ILE A 34 -36.91 7.30 39.04
N PHE A 35 -36.14 8.24 38.46
CA PHE A 35 -35.16 9.04 39.22
C PHE A 35 -35.06 10.43 38.58
N ASN A 36 -35.33 11.49 39.34
CA ASN A 36 -35.24 12.88 38.90
C ASN A 36 -33.87 13.46 39.28
N ALA A 37 -33.17 14.09 38.33
CA ALA A 37 -32.04 14.97 38.61
C ALA A 37 -32.13 16.21 37.70
N THR A 38 -32.45 17.35 38.29
CA THR A 38 -32.43 18.66 37.60
C THR A 38 -31.06 19.31 37.80
N MET A 39 -30.40 19.74 36.72
CA MET A 39 -29.26 20.65 36.80
C MET A 39 -29.55 21.97 36.08
N ARG A 40 -29.14 23.05 36.75
CA ARG A 40 -29.46 24.43 36.39
C ARG A 40 -28.45 24.99 35.40
N ILE A 41 -28.94 25.67 34.35
CA ILE A 41 -28.11 26.50 33.48
C ILE A 41 -28.11 27.94 34.02
N PRO A 42 -26.97 28.52 34.43
CA PRO A 42 -26.87 29.95 34.69
C PRO A 42 -26.57 30.73 33.40
N LYS A 43 -27.49 31.62 33.00
CA LYS A 43 -27.22 32.70 32.04
C LYS A 43 -26.80 33.97 32.81
N LYS A 44 -25.78 34.70 32.33
CA LYS A 44 -25.79 36.17 32.10
C LYS A 44 -24.48 36.66 31.44
N PRO A 45 -24.43 37.89 30.85
CA PRO A 45 -23.52 38.23 29.73
C PRO A 45 -22.58 39.42 30.00
N LEU A 46 -21.73 39.76 29.00
CA LEU A 46 -21.23 41.09 28.58
C LEU A 46 -20.32 40.86 27.33
N HIS A 47 -20.67 41.27 26.10
CA HIS A 47 -20.53 42.59 25.45
C HIS A 47 -19.09 43.13 25.26
N LEU A 48 -18.59 43.07 23.99
CA LEU A 48 -17.66 43.99 23.29
C LEU A 48 -17.44 43.42 21.86
N LEU A 49 -18.12 43.83 20.77
CA LEU A 49 -18.13 45.06 19.97
C LEU A 49 -16.88 45.34 19.10
N CYS A 50 -17.02 45.10 17.77
CA CYS A 50 -16.48 45.79 16.57
C CYS A 50 -16.19 44.76 15.44
N LEU A 51 -16.87 44.67 14.28
CA LEU A 51 -17.23 45.64 13.20
C LEU A 51 -16.07 46.12 12.29
N SER A 52 -15.88 45.44 11.16
CA SER A 52 -15.64 46.01 9.80
C SER A 52 -15.53 44.85 8.80
N LEU A 53 -16.53 44.56 7.96
CA LEU A 53 -16.87 45.18 6.66
C LEU A 53 -15.88 44.90 5.51
N PHE A 54 -16.47 44.46 4.39
CA PHE A 54 -15.81 44.14 3.11
C PHE A 54 -15.18 45.36 2.42
N SER A 55 -14.12 45.13 1.63
CA SER A 55 -13.82 45.94 0.43
C SER A 55 -12.95 45.16 -0.56
N PHE A 56 -13.40 45.10 -1.82
CA PHE A 56 -12.60 44.68 -2.98
C PHE A 56 -11.89 45.91 -3.57
N SER A 57 -10.65 45.77 -4.02
CA SER A 57 -10.04 46.71 -4.99
C SER A 57 -9.01 46.01 -5.88
N ARG A 58 -9.00 46.39 -7.16
CA ARG A 58 -8.22 45.79 -8.27
C ARG A 58 -6.83 46.44 -8.45
N PRO A 59 -5.94 45.89 -9.30
CA PRO A 59 -4.52 46.27 -9.34
C PRO A 59 -4.23 47.54 -10.16
N PHE A 60 -3.03 48.09 -9.97
CA PHE A 60 -2.47 49.15 -10.84
C PHE A 60 -1.02 48.85 -11.25
N THR A 61 -0.62 49.44 -12.38
CA THR A 61 0.62 49.17 -13.13
C THR A 61 1.53 50.41 -13.23
N SER A 62 2.84 50.19 -13.32
CA SER A 62 3.91 51.11 -13.79
C SER A 62 5.23 50.27 -13.79
N ARG A 63 6.18 50.24 -14.75
CA ARG A 63 6.61 51.13 -15.87
C ARG A 63 7.01 52.54 -15.39
N LEU A 64 8.25 53.04 -15.51
CA LEU A 64 9.48 52.65 -16.24
C LEU A 64 10.75 53.01 -15.41
N PRO A 65 11.88 53.52 -15.96
CA PRO A 65 13.10 52.75 -16.24
C PRO A 65 14.34 53.29 -15.48
N PHE A 66 15.54 52.72 -15.68
CA PHE A 66 16.75 53.54 -15.97
C PHE A 66 17.91 52.71 -16.55
N HIS A 67 18.71 53.38 -17.38
CA HIS A 67 19.82 52.84 -18.16
C HIS A 67 21.18 53.11 -17.48
N SER A 68 22.06 52.10 -17.55
CA SER A 68 23.50 52.17 -17.94
C SER A 68 24.56 52.97 -17.15
N ASP A 69 25.69 52.28 -16.93
CA ASP A 69 27.06 52.65 -17.35
C ASP A 69 28.22 52.90 -16.35
N PHE A 70 29.22 52.01 -16.51
CA PHE A 70 30.68 52.22 -16.58
C PHE A 70 31.64 52.24 -15.36
N ARG A 71 32.72 51.45 -15.56
CA ARG A 71 34.08 51.44 -14.96
C ARG A 71 34.21 50.96 -13.49
N GLY A 72 35.26 50.23 -13.10
CA GLY A 72 36.36 49.66 -13.89
C GLY A 72 37.75 49.83 -13.24
N ASN A 73 38.19 48.84 -12.45
CA ASN A 73 39.58 48.51 -12.10
C ASN A 73 39.56 47.22 -11.25
N GLY A 74 40.46 46.24 -11.37
CA GLY A 74 41.61 46.13 -12.25
C GLY A 74 42.89 45.72 -11.51
N ARG A 75 43.12 44.40 -11.33
CA ARG A 75 44.48 43.81 -11.16
C ARG A 75 44.45 42.30 -11.38
N ARG A 76 45.28 41.83 -12.33
CA ARG A 76 45.65 40.42 -12.58
C ARG A 76 47.03 40.16 -11.95
N PHE A 77 47.38 38.91 -11.61
CA PHE A 77 48.23 38.07 -12.46
C PHE A 77 48.73 36.76 -11.80
N HIS A 78 48.64 35.66 -12.59
CA HIS A 78 49.59 34.54 -12.78
C HIS A 78 49.87 33.51 -11.65
N SER A 79 50.16 32.21 -11.91
CA SER A 79 49.99 31.34 -13.12
C SER A 79 50.33 29.85 -12.83
N LEU A 80 49.98 28.94 -13.76
CA LEU A 80 50.49 27.54 -13.94
C LEU A 80 50.06 26.47 -12.90
N GLY A 81 49.81 25.19 -13.24
CA GLY A 81 49.72 24.49 -14.53
C GLY A 81 48.98 23.14 -14.36
N VAL A 82 48.09 22.74 -15.28
CA VAL A 82 48.30 21.77 -16.39
C VAL A 82 48.54 20.31 -15.96
N ASN A 83 47.52 19.46 -16.15
CA ASN A 83 47.60 18.31 -17.07
C ASN A 83 46.20 17.76 -17.40
N GLN A 84 45.92 17.60 -18.69
CA GLN A 84 44.77 16.86 -19.22
C GLN A 84 45.22 15.45 -19.57
N PHE A 85 44.35 14.45 -19.39
CA PHE A 85 44.24 13.36 -20.37
C PHE A 85 42.77 13.01 -20.56
N HIS A 86 42.30 13.14 -21.80
CA HIS A 86 41.11 12.47 -22.27
C HIS A 86 41.47 11.00 -22.52
N ASP A 87 40.52 10.09 -22.29
CA ASP A 87 40.36 8.95 -23.19
C ASP A 87 38.87 8.65 -23.37
N ARG A 88 38.46 8.57 -24.64
CA ARG A 88 37.21 7.95 -25.10
C ARG A 88 37.58 6.55 -25.56
N PHE A 89 36.82 5.53 -25.21
CA PHE A 89 36.88 4.24 -25.89
C PHE A 89 35.52 3.91 -26.54
N PRO A 90 35.52 3.36 -27.78
CA PRO A 90 34.31 3.16 -28.56
C PRO A 90 33.67 1.78 -28.33
N MET A 91 32.47 1.61 -28.86
CA MET A 91 31.92 0.29 -29.22
C MET A 91 32.78 -0.34 -30.32
N ASP A 92 33.03 -1.65 -30.24
CA ASP A 92 33.24 -2.51 -31.42
C ASP A 92 32.89 -3.97 -31.09
N ASP A 93 32.38 -4.68 -32.10
CA ASP A 93 31.95 -6.08 -32.03
C ASP A 93 33.13 -7.06 -31.95
N ILE A 94 33.00 -8.13 -31.15
CA ILE A 94 33.85 -9.32 -31.27
C ILE A 94 33.01 -10.60 -31.21
N TYR A 95 32.85 -11.25 -32.37
CA TYR A 95 32.63 -12.70 -32.47
C TYR A 95 33.97 -13.44 -32.29
N VAL A 96 33.94 -14.67 -31.73
CA VAL A 96 34.60 -15.91 -32.25
C VAL A 96 35.02 -16.90 -31.14
N SER A 97 34.55 -18.15 -31.32
CA SER A 97 35.04 -19.47 -30.86
C SER A 97 35.36 -19.80 -29.40
N ALA A 98 34.91 -20.99 -29.01
CA ALA A 98 35.46 -21.76 -27.89
C ALA A 98 36.84 -22.36 -28.22
N ASN A 99 37.77 -22.37 -27.25
CA ASN A 99 38.35 -23.63 -26.74
C ASN A 99 39.08 -23.45 -25.38
N ASP A 100 39.27 -24.56 -24.68
CA ASP A 100 39.85 -24.69 -23.33
C ASP A 100 41.23 -24.03 -23.09
N LYS A 101 41.45 -23.56 -21.84
CA LYS A 101 42.34 -24.28 -20.89
C LYS A 101 42.33 -23.76 -19.44
N ASN A 102 42.20 -24.74 -18.53
CA ASN A 102 42.34 -24.70 -17.08
C ASN A 102 43.37 -23.71 -16.49
N SER A 103 42.95 -23.03 -15.42
CA SER A 103 43.78 -22.81 -14.23
C SER A 103 42.96 -23.04 -12.96
N HIS A 104 43.08 -24.23 -12.37
CA HIS A 104 42.50 -24.55 -11.07
C HIS A 104 43.09 -23.63 -9.98
N PHE A 105 42.23 -23.06 -9.14
CA PHE A 105 42.56 -22.84 -7.74
C PHE A 105 41.58 -23.68 -6.90
N GLN A 106 42.10 -24.46 -5.95
CA GLN A 106 41.35 -25.52 -5.30
C GLN A 106 40.32 -24.95 -4.31
N LEU A 107 39.04 -25.20 -4.59
CA LEU A 107 38.00 -25.14 -3.58
C LEU A 107 38.14 -26.37 -2.68
N MET A 108 38.71 -26.21 -1.47
CA MET A 108 38.62 -27.27 -0.46
C MET A 108 37.20 -27.27 0.11
N THR A 109 36.34 -28.13 -0.44
CA THR A 109 35.01 -28.40 0.11
C THR A 109 35.12 -29.17 1.41
N SER A 110 35.27 -28.46 2.53
CA SER A 110 34.91 -28.99 3.84
C SER A 110 33.38 -29.17 3.87
N VAL A 111 32.94 -30.42 4.04
CA VAL A 111 31.53 -30.76 4.19
C VAL A 111 31.07 -30.28 5.57
N ASP A 112 30.34 -29.16 5.62
CA ASP A 112 29.38 -28.91 6.69
C ASP A 112 28.16 -28.14 6.15
N GLY A 113 26.97 -28.52 6.64
CA GLY A 113 25.69 -28.10 6.10
C GLY A 113 25.16 -26.84 6.77
N GLY A 114 25.60 -25.66 6.32
CA GLY A 114 25.08 -24.39 6.82
C GLY A 114 25.06 -23.30 5.75
N GLN A 115 23.88 -22.82 5.37
CA GLN A 115 23.76 -21.53 4.69
C GLN A 115 24.22 -20.44 5.66
N GLN A 116 25.40 -19.86 5.43
CA GLN A 116 25.81 -18.68 6.19
C GLN A 116 24.82 -17.54 5.92
N PRO A 117 24.22 -16.92 6.95
CA PRO A 117 23.39 -15.75 6.74
C PRO A 117 24.26 -14.64 6.15
N CYS A 118 23.83 -14.09 5.01
CA CYS A 118 24.54 -13.05 4.28
C CYS A 118 24.40 -11.69 4.99
N ILE A 119 25.06 -11.54 6.14
CA ILE A 119 25.11 -10.26 6.85
C ILE A 119 26.12 -9.36 6.14
N TRP A 120 25.69 -8.19 5.68
CA TRP A 120 26.56 -7.22 4.97
C TRP A 120 27.78 -6.75 5.80
N SER A 121 27.78 -7.00 7.11
CA SER A 121 28.89 -6.72 8.01
C SER A 121 30.01 -7.78 7.99
N SER A 122 30.02 -8.74 7.06
CA SER A 122 31.17 -9.62 6.88
C SER A 122 32.39 -8.83 6.35
N PRO A 123 33.63 -9.13 6.80
CA PRO A 123 34.82 -8.36 6.40
C PRO A 123 35.17 -8.41 4.90
N GLU A 124 34.61 -9.37 4.16
CA GLU A 124 35.05 -9.75 2.81
C GLU A 124 34.32 -8.96 1.69
N GLY A 125 33.36 -8.11 2.06
CA GLY A 125 32.52 -7.38 1.13
C GLY A 125 31.32 -8.22 0.67
N GLY A 126 30.11 -7.77 1.00
CA GLY A 126 28.90 -8.56 0.77
C GLY A 126 28.67 -8.92 -0.71
N PRO A 127 28.13 -10.13 -1.00
CA PRO A 127 27.78 -10.53 -2.36
C PRO A 127 26.73 -9.60 -2.97
N LYS A 128 26.63 -9.61 -4.30
CA LYS A 128 25.68 -8.79 -5.05
C LYS A 128 24.24 -9.15 -4.67
N ILE A 129 23.53 -8.22 -4.04
CA ILE A 129 22.14 -8.38 -3.60
C ILE A 129 21.25 -8.66 -4.82
N GLU A 130 20.56 -9.81 -4.80
CA GLU A 130 19.58 -10.23 -5.80
C GLU A 130 18.49 -9.17 -5.97
N ILE A 131 18.07 -8.92 -7.21
CA ILE A 131 17.20 -7.77 -7.54
C ILE A 131 15.86 -7.81 -6.79
N GLY A 132 15.31 -9.01 -6.53
CA GLY A 132 14.09 -9.21 -5.76
C GLY A 132 14.22 -8.96 -4.24
N LYS A 133 15.45 -8.90 -3.71
CA LYS A 133 15.78 -8.66 -2.29
C LYS A 133 16.32 -7.25 -2.02
N GLN A 134 16.27 -6.37 -3.02
CA GLN A 134 16.73 -5.00 -2.85
C GLN A 134 15.73 -4.14 -2.07
N ILE A 135 16.25 -3.13 -1.37
CA ILE A 135 15.44 -2.07 -0.75
C ILE A 135 15.41 -0.88 -1.70
N PHE A 136 14.21 -0.58 -2.20
CA PHE A 136 13.94 0.53 -3.10
C PHE A 136 13.67 1.82 -2.30
N CYS A 137 14.11 2.96 -2.81
CA CYS A 137 14.09 4.23 -2.09
C CYS A 137 13.28 5.28 -2.86
N ASN A 138 12.14 5.69 -2.29
CA ASN A 138 11.34 6.81 -2.80
C ASN A 138 11.84 8.15 -2.23
N ARG A 139 12.34 8.16 -0.98
CA ARG A 139 12.75 9.39 -0.27
C ARG A 139 13.96 9.16 0.61
N SER A 140 14.97 10.02 0.45
CA SER A 140 16.28 9.90 1.09
C SER A 140 16.21 9.60 2.60
N LEU A 141 16.86 8.52 3.02
CA LEU A 141 16.80 8.03 4.40
C LEU A 141 18.21 7.68 4.87
N ASN A 142 18.75 8.52 5.76
CA ASN A 142 20.02 8.25 6.43
C ASN A 142 19.77 7.44 7.70
N MET A 143 20.12 6.15 7.70
CA MET A 143 19.91 5.30 8.87
C MET A 143 20.69 5.78 10.11
N LYS A 144 21.79 6.53 9.95
CA LYS A 144 22.53 7.14 11.08
C LYS A 144 21.69 8.10 11.93
N ASN A 145 20.63 8.66 11.36
CA ASN A 145 19.72 9.57 12.08
C ASN A 145 18.56 8.81 12.76
N ILE A 146 18.44 7.50 12.54
CA ILE A 146 17.40 6.64 13.11
C ILE A 146 17.90 6.07 14.44
N VAL A 147 17.22 6.40 15.53
CA VAL A 147 17.51 5.91 16.89
C VAL A 147 16.65 4.72 17.27
N ALA A 148 15.46 4.58 16.66
CA ALA A 148 14.52 3.50 16.95
C ALA A 148 13.95 2.89 15.66
N VAL A 149 13.90 1.56 15.59
CA VAL A 149 13.27 0.81 14.50
C VAL A 149 12.10 0.00 15.06
N GLY A 150 10.92 0.27 14.52
CA GLY A 150 9.68 -0.39 14.89
C GLY A 150 9.17 -1.32 13.80
N PHE A 151 8.46 -2.37 14.21
CA PHE A 151 7.90 -3.36 13.31
C PHE A 151 6.42 -3.59 13.63
N ASP A 152 5.60 -3.84 12.60
CA ASP A 152 4.42 -4.69 12.77
C ASP A 152 4.83 -6.17 12.85
N MET A 153 3.95 -7.00 13.39
CA MET A 153 4.12 -8.45 13.41
C MET A 153 3.54 -9.07 12.13
N ASP A 154 2.23 -9.00 11.96
CA ASP A 154 1.48 -9.74 10.96
C ASP A 154 1.82 -9.24 9.54
N TYR A 155 2.06 -10.16 8.59
CA TYR A 155 2.58 -9.92 7.23
C TYR A 155 3.88 -9.08 7.09
N THR A 156 4.48 -8.66 8.20
CA THR A 156 5.71 -7.85 8.24
C THR A 156 6.90 -8.68 8.73
N LEU A 157 6.88 -9.11 10.00
CA LEU A 157 7.80 -10.12 10.53
C LEU A 157 7.27 -11.54 10.27
N ALA A 158 5.97 -11.74 10.48
CA ALA A 158 5.26 -13.00 10.26
C ALA A 158 4.64 -13.03 8.86
N GLN A 159 5.36 -13.52 7.86
CA GLN A 159 4.77 -13.70 6.54
C GLN A 159 3.92 -14.97 6.48
N TYR A 160 2.61 -14.79 6.31
CA TYR A 160 1.66 -15.88 6.17
C TYR A 160 1.67 -16.45 4.75
N LYS A 161 1.31 -17.74 4.64
CA LYS A 161 1.13 -18.48 3.39
C LYS A 161 -0.32 -18.31 2.91
N PRO A 162 -0.59 -17.59 1.79
CA PRO A 162 -1.96 -17.35 1.34
C PRO A 162 -2.74 -18.65 1.10
N GLU A 163 -2.08 -19.69 0.58
CA GLU A 163 -2.70 -20.98 0.25
C GLU A 163 -3.28 -21.72 1.47
N THR A 164 -2.81 -21.44 2.68
CA THR A 164 -3.27 -22.10 3.91
C THR A 164 -3.96 -21.14 4.88
N PHE A 165 -3.41 -19.96 5.11
CA PHE A 165 -3.91 -19.01 6.10
C PHE A 165 -5.13 -18.22 5.62
N GLU A 166 -5.09 -17.70 4.39
CA GLU A 166 -6.23 -16.97 3.82
C GLU A 166 -7.38 -17.93 3.47
N SER A 167 -7.07 -19.15 3.00
CA SER A 167 -8.04 -20.24 2.85
C SER A 167 -8.79 -20.55 4.16
N LEU A 168 -8.07 -20.62 5.29
CA LEU A 168 -8.67 -20.85 6.60
C LEU A 168 -9.56 -19.67 7.05
N CYS A 169 -9.16 -18.43 6.77
CA CYS A 169 -9.98 -17.24 7.02
C CYS A 169 -11.25 -17.24 6.15
N TYR A 170 -11.12 -17.60 4.88
CA TYR A 170 -12.21 -17.71 3.91
C TYR A 170 -13.25 -18.75 4.36
N GLU A 171 -12.81 -19.99 4.63
CA GLU A 171 -13.69 -21.06 5.08
C GLU A 171 -14.41 -20.72 6.38
N GLY A 172 -13.70 -20.12 7.34
CA GLY A 172 -14.28 -19.69 8.61
C GLY A 172 -15.34 -18.60 8.43
N THR A 173 -15.13 -17.71 7.46
CA THR A 173 -16.07 -16.63 7.12
C THR A 173 -17.33 -17.18 6.43
N VAL A 174 -17.15 -18.04 5.44
CA VAL A 174 -18.23 -18.75 4.74
C VAL A 174 -19.13 -19.52 5.73
N LYS A 175 -18.53 -20.29 6.67
CA LYS A 175 -19.27 -21.02 7.70
C LYS A 175 -20.12 -20.08 8.58
N LYS A 176 -19.57 -18.95 9.02
CA LYS A 176 -20.31 -17.94 9.80
C LYS A 176 -21.44 -17.29 8.99
N MET A 177 -21.22 -16.94 7.73
CA MET A 177 -22.27 -16.35 6.88
C MET A 177 -23.47 -17.30 6.72
N VAL A 178 -23.21 -18.60 6.54
CA VAL A 178 -24.29 -19.60 6.40
C VAL A 178 -24.96 -19.88 7.75
N HIS A 179 -24.20 -20.16 8.81
CA HIS A 179 -24.76 -20.58 10.10
C HIS A 179 -25.34 -19.45 10.96
N ASP A 180 -24.69 -18.27 10.97
CA ASP A 180 -25.04 -17.16 11.86
C ASP A 180 -25.89 -16.08 11.17
N LEU A 181 -25.70 -15.89 9.86
CA LEU A 181 -26.36 -14.83 9.07
C LEU A 181 -27.42 -15.37 8.07
N GLY A 182 -27.59 -16.69 7.98
CA GLY A 182 -28.62 -17.33 7.15
C GLY A 182 -28.39 -17.21 5.64
N TYR A 183 -27.14 -17.08 5.19
CA TYR A 183 -26.80 -17.13 3.77
C TYR A 183 -27.01 -18.54 3.18
N PRO A 184 -27.17 -18.67 1.85
CA PRO A 184 -27.49 -19.94 1.22
C PRO A 184 -26.46 -21.04 1.50
N PRO A 185 -26.88 -22.29 1.81
CA PRO A 185 -25.96 -23.37 2.19
C PRO A 185 -24.97 -23.77 1.10
N GLU A 186 -25.27 -23.48 -0.17
CA GLU A 186 -24.38 -23.74 -1.32
C GLU A 186 -23.04 -23.00 -1.22
N LEU A 187 -22.94 -21.94 -0.40
CA LEU A 187 -21.67 -21.28 -0.11
C LEU A 187 -20.65 -22.21 0.56
N LEU A 188 -21.10 -23.24 1.31
CA LEU A 188 -20.22 -24.22 1.95
C LEU A 188 -19.47 -25.11 0.94
N GLU A 189 -19.92 -25.17 -0.31
CA GLU A 189 -19.28 -25.93 -1.40
C GLU A 189 -18.24 -25.10 -2.16
N TRP A 190 -18.10 -23.81 -1.84
CA TRP A 190 -17.21 -22.90 -2.56
C TRP A 190 -15.75 -23.08 -2.16
N SER A 191 -14.86 -22.91 -3.14
CA SER A 191 -13.41 -22.90 -2.96
C SER A 191 -12.85 -21.48 -3.11
N PHE A 192 -11.66 -21.27 -2.55
CA PHE A 192 -10.90 -20.03 -2.63
C PHE A 192 -9.69 -20.20 -3.57
N ASP A 193 -9.47 -19.24 -4.47
CA ASP A 193 -8.24 -19.12 -5.27
C ASP A 193 -7.44 -17.91 -4.78
N SER A 194 -6.42 -18.18 -3.96
CA SER A 194 -5.50 -17.16 -3.43
C SER A 194 -4.71 -16.41 -4.52
N LYS A 195 -4.71 -16.89 -5.76
CA LYS A 195 -3.97 -16.31 -6.89
C LYS A 195 -4.84 -15.48 -7.84
N TYR A 196 -6.13 -15.29 -7.54
CA TYR A 196 -7.04 -14.52 -8.39
C TYR A 196 -7.12 -13.03 -8.02
N MET A 197 -7.00 -12.69 -6.74
CA MET A 197 -7.04 -11.29 -6.29
C MET A 197 -5.62 -10.74 -6.10
N VAL A 198 -5.45 -9.46 -6.41
CA VAL A 198 -4.19 -8.73 -6.15
C VAL A 198 -4.45 -7.54 -5.25
N ARG A 199 -3.40 -7.11 -4.56
CA ARG A 199 -3.43 -5.91 -3.72
C ARG A 199 -3.63 -4.64 -4.57
N GLY A 200 -4.16 -3.59 -3.96
CA GLY A 200 -4.37 -2.29 -4.61
C GLY A 200 -5.67 -2.15 -5.41
N LEU A 201 -6.51 -3.18 -5.42
CA LEU A 201 -7.85 -3.14 -6.00
C LEU A 201 -8.81 -2.33 -5.11
N VAL A 202 -9.92 -1.89 -5.69
CA VAL A 202 -10.98 -1.15 -4.98
C VAL A 202 -12.33 -1.77 -5.29
N LEU A 203 -13.09 -2.12 -4.25
CA LEU A 203 -14.45 -2.65 -4.37
C LEU A 203 -15.47 -1.51 -4.40
N ASP A 204 -16.32 -1.46 -5.41
CA ASP A 204 -17.56 -0.66 -5.43
C ASP A 204 -18.66 -1.48 -4.75
N LYS A 205 -18.92 -1.18 -3.48
CA LYS A 205 -19.89 -1.91 -2.66
C LYS A 205 -21.33 -1.62 -3.08
N LYS A 206 -21.59 -0.51 -3.79
CA LYS A 206 -22.92 -0.16 -4.29
C LYS A 206 -23.26 -0.94 -5.56
N ARG A 207 -22.28 -1.20 -6.41
CA ARG A 207 -22.47 -1.79 -7.75
C ARG A 207 -21.94 -3.22 -7.91
N GLY A 208 -21.40 -3.84 -6.87
CA GLY A 208 -20.86 -5.21 -6.96
C GLY A 208 -19.58 -5.32 -7.79
N ASN A 209 -18.83 -4.22 -7.96
CA ASN A 209 -17.70 -4.17 -8.91
C ASN A 209 -16.34 -4.17 -8.21
N ILE A 210 -15.31 -4.66 -8.90
CA ILE A 210 -13.91 -4.71 -8.47
C ILE A 210 -13.07 -3.96 -9.48
N LEU A 211 -12.36 -2.92 -9.04
CA LEU A 211 -11.75 -1.90 -9.89
C LEU A 211 -10.23 -1.89 -9.78
N LYS A 212 -9.55 -1.80 -10.92
CA LYS A 212 -8.12 -1.46 -11.00
C LYS A 212 -7.93 -0.12 -11.70
N MET A 213 -7.30 0.81 -10.99
CA MET A 213 -7.12 2.19 -11.40
C MET A 213 -5.65 2.57 -11.63
N ASP A 214 -5.44 3.65 -12.39
CA ASP A 214 -4.16 4.35 -12.44
C ASP A 214 -3.98 5.34 -11.26
N ARG A 215 -2.80 5.97 -11.19
CA ARG A 215 -2.44 7.01 -10.21
C ARG A 215 -3.39 8.22 -10.16
N HIS A 216 -4.18 8.45 -11.21
CA HIS A 216 -5.12 9.57 -11.32
C HIS A 216 -6.57 9.18 -10.96
N LYS A 217 -6.78 7.93 -10.50
CA LYS A 217 -8.10 7.33 -10.20
C LYS A 217 -8.96 7.08 -11.45
N TYR A 218 -8.39 6.93 -12.64
CA TYR A 218 -9.16 6.42 -13.79
C TYR A 218 -9.22 4.90 -13.75
N VAL A 219 -10.44 4.36 -13.81
CA VAL A 219 -10.70 2.92 -13.93
C VAL A 219 -10.21 2.42 -15.29
N LYS A 220 -9.31 1.44 -15.31
CA LYS A 220 -8.84 0.80 -16.56
C LYS A 220 -9.46 -0.59 -16.72
N LEU A 221 -9.41 -1.38 -15.65
CA LEU A 221 -10.04 -2.69 -15.55
C LEU A 221 -11.13 -2.62 -14.47
N ALA A 222 -12.25 -3.26 -14.76
CA ALA A 222 -13.34 -3.43 -13.82
C ALA A 222 -13.99 -4.79 -14.08
N TYR A 223 -14.34 -5.48 -13.02
CA TYR A 223 -15.09 -6.73 -13.05
C TYR A 223 -16.35 -6.57 -12.22
N HIS A 224 -17.47 -7.13 -12.69
CA HIS A 224 -18.69 -7.32 -11.90
C HIS A 224 -18.72 -8.79 -11.47
N GLY A 225 -18.55 -9.05 -10.16
CA GLY A 225 -18.17 -10.39 -9.71
C GLY A 225 -16.88 -10.85 -10.41
N PHE A 226 -16.95 -11.93 -11.20
CA PHE A 226 -15.85 -12.42 -12.04
C PHE A 226 -15.98 -12.07 -13.54
N ARG A 227 -17.05 -11.36 -13.94
CA ARG A 227 -17.26 -10.94 -15.34
C ARG A 227 -16.54 -9.63 -15.63
N GLU A 228 -15.62 -9.62 -16.60
CA GLU A 228 -14.98 -8.37 -17.03
C GLU A 228 -16.01 -7.41 -17.66
N MET A 229 -15.95 -6.14 -17.26
CA MET A 229 -16.80 -5.08 -17.82
C MET A 229 -16.21 -4.56 -19.12
N CYS A 230 -17.05 -4.43 -20.16
CA CYS A 230 -16.64 -3.83 -21.43
C CYS A 230 -16.30 -2.34 -21.27
N LYS A 231 -15.76 -1.72 -22.31
CA LYS A 231 -15.33 -0.32 -22.25
C LYS A 231 -16.53 0.61 -22.05
N GLU A 232 -17.66 0.27 -22.64
CA GLU A 232 -18.91 1.00 -22.65
C GLU A 232 -19.52 0.97 -21.23
N ASP A 233 -19.73 -0.22 -20.64
CA ASP A 233 -20.18 -0.41 -19.25
C ASP A 233 -19.32 0.38 -18.23
N LYS A 234 -17.99 0.43 -18.46
CA LYS A 234 -17.05 1.20 -17.62
C LYS A 234 -17.21 2.70 -17.77
N ILE A 235 -17.49 3.20 -18.97
CA ILE A 235 -17.74 4.64 -19.22
C ILE A 235 -19.09 5.05 -18.65
N ASP A 236 -20.13 4.23 -18.82
CA ASP A 236 -21.47 4.53 -18.28
C ASP A 236 -21.48 4.48 -16.74
N SER A 237 -20.66 3.59 -16.14
CA SER A 237 -20.51 3.50 -14.68
C SER A 237 -19.62 4.61 -14.08
N TYR A 238 -18.44 4.87 -14.65
CA TYR A 238 -17.37 5.67 -14.02
C TYR A 238 -16.81 6.79 -14.90
N GLY A 239 -17.30 6.95 -16.13
CA GLY A 239 -16.83 7.97 -17.09
C GLY A 239 -17.46 9.35 -16.91
N SER A 240 -18.51 9.48 -16.09
CA SER A 240 -19.17 10.76 -15.82
C SER A 240 -18.27 11.72 -15.04
N THR A 241 -17.78 12.77 -15.69
CA THR A 241 -16.96 13.81 -15.06
C THR A 241 -17.74 14.72 -14.11
N LEU A 242 -19.08 14.68 -14.16
CA LEU A 242 -19.97 15.44 -13.28
C LEU A 242 -20.11 14.80 -11.89
N ILE A 243 -20.00 13.47 -11.80
CA ILE A 243 -20.05 12.72 -10.54
C ILE A 243 -18.63 12.19 -10.27
N ARG A 244 -17.85 12.99 -9.53
CA ARG A 244 -16.47 12.60 -9.21
C ARG A 244 -16.46 11.63 -8.03
N ASP A 245 -16.50 10.34 -8.34
CA ASP A 245 -16.30 9.29 -7.33
C ASP A 245 -14.97 9.48 -6.61
N ALA A 246 -15.01 9.47 -5.28
CA ALA A 246 -13.80 9.55 -4.47
C ALA A 246 -12.99 8.25 -4.56
N PHE A 247 -13.63 7.09 -4.80
CA PHE A 247 -13.01 5.76 -4.68
C PHE A 247 -12.37 5.51 -3.31
N ASP A 248 -12.98 6.10 -2.28
CA ASP A 248 -12.61 6.03 -0.87
C ASP A 248 -13.87 5.64 -0.05
N GLU A 249 -13.71 5.29 1.23
CA GLU A 249 -14.83 4.92 2.12
C GLU A 249 -15.84 6.07 2.33
N PRO A 250 -17.13 5.78 2.64
CA PRO A 250 -17.70 4.47 3.00
C PRO A 250 -18.27 3.68 1.81
N ASN A 251 -18.41 4.26 0.62
CA ASN A 251 -19.03 3.57 -0.54
C ASN A 251 -18.10 2.57 -1.21
N TYR A 252 -16.80 2.82 -1.15
CA TYR A 252 -15.77 1.92 -1.66
C TYR A 252 -15.06 1.20 -0.50
N ALA A 253 -14.42 0.06 -0.79
CA ALA A 253 -13.45 -0.57 0.10
C ALA A 253 -12.13 -0.75 -0.64
N VAL A 254 -11.01 -0.58 0.07
CA VAL A 254 -9.67 -0.55 -0.53
C VAL A 254 -8.90 -1.79 -0.11
N ILE A 255 -8.46 -2.60 -1.08
CA ILE A 255 -7.75 -3.86 -0.84
C ILE A 255 -6.26 -3.59 -0.65
N ASP A 256 -5.93 -2.94 0.47
CA ASP A 256 -4.57 -2.53 0.82
C ASP A 256 -3.91 -3.44 1.86
N THR A 257 -4.47 -4.62 2.16
CA THR A 257 -3.88 -5.68 3.00
C THR A 257 -4.06 -7.05 2.35
N LEU A 258 -3.16 -7.98 2.65
CA LEU A 258 -3.25 -9.37 2.16
C LEU A 258 -4.46 -10.11 2.75
N PHE A 259 -4.80 -9.85 4.04
CA PHE A 259 -6.05 -10.30 4.67
C PHE A 259 -7.32 -10.01 3.84
N SER A 260 -7.36 -8.89 3.11
CA SER A 260 -8.55 -8.48 2.33
C SER A 260 -8.62 -9.11 0.94
N LEU A 261 -7.66 -9.94 0.52
CA LEU A 261 -7.74 -10.69 -0.74
C LEU A 261 -8.86 -11.75 -0.68
N ALA A 262 -8.95 -12.49 0.43
CA ALA A 262 -10.03 -13.43 0.70
C ALA A 262 -11.41 -12.75 0.74
N GLU A 263 -11.51 -11.58 1.37
CA GLU A 263 -12.74 -10.76 1.40
C GLU A 263 -13.18 -10.34 0.00
N ALA A 264 -12.25 -9.85 -0.83
CA ALA A 264 -12.52 -9.44 -2.20
C ALA A 264 -12.96 -10.61 -3.08
N TYR A 265 -12.33 -11.78 -2.92
CA TYR A 265 -12.69 -12.98 -3.67
C TYR A 265 -14.07 -13.52 -3.28
N LEU A 266 -14.37 -13.60 -1.98
CA LEU A 266 -15.69 -14.01 -1.50
C LEU A 266 -16.78 -13.02 -1.95
N PHE A 267 -16.49 -11.71 -1.90
CA PHE A 267 -17.39 -10.69 -2.45
C PHE A 267 -17.66 -10.89 -3.94
N ALA A 268 -16.64 -11.24 -4.74
CA ALA A 268 -16.82 -11.54 -6.16
C ALA A 268 -17.76 -12.73 -6.39
N GLN A 269 -17.58 -13.83 -5.66
CA GLN A 269 -18.47 -15.00 -5.71
C GLN A 269 -19.90 -14.67 -5.29
N LEU A 270 -20.08 -13.88 -4.23
CA LEU A 270 -21.39 -13.45 -3.75
C LEU A 270 -22.14 -12.59 -4.77
N VAL A 271 -21.47 -11.66 -5.45
CA VAL A 271 -22.05 -10.88 -6.55
C VAL A 271 -22.50 -11.82 -7.68
N ASP A 272 -21.60 -12.69 -8.15
CA ASP A 272 -21.87 -13.66 -9.22
C ASP A 272 -23.01 -14.64 -8.89
N PHE A 273 -23.23 -14.94 -7.61
CA PHE A 273 -24.30 -15.83 -7.14
C PHE A 273 -25.62 -15.10 -6.92
N MET A 274 -25.59 -13.87 -6.38
CA MET A 274 -26.74 -12.98 -6.18
C MET A 274 -27.42 -12.65 -7.51
N ASP A 275 -26.65 -12.28 -8.53
CA ASP A 275 -27.16 -11.99 -9.87
C ASP A 275 -27.90 -13.18 -10.49
N LYS A 276 -27.44 -14.40 -10.22
CA LYS A 276 -28.02 -15.65 -10.75
C LYS A 276 -29.17 -16.18 -9.88
N ASN A 277 -29.22 -15.86 -8.59
CA ASN A 277 -30.13 -16.44 -7.61
C ASN A 277 -30.69 -15.40 -6.59
N PRO A 278 -31.26 -14.25 -7.04
CA PRO A 278 -31.60 -13.16 -6.12
C PRO A 278 -32.62 -13.55 -5.05
N GLY A 279 -33.49 -14.53 -5.33
CA GLY A 279 -34.49 -15.04 -4.38
C GLY A 279 -33.98 -16.01 -3.31
N LYS A 280 -32.68 -16.36 -3.30
CA LYS A 280 -32.09 -17.22 -2.25
C LYS A 280 -31.53 -16.44 -1.06
N PHE A 281 -31.27 -15.15 -1.22
CA PHE A 281 -30.65 -14.32 -0.19
C PHE A 281 -31.69 -13.78 0.81
N PRO A 282 -31.30 -13.42 2.05
CA PRO A 282 -32.20 -12.79 3.01
C PRO A 282 -32.83 -11.51 2.45
N ASN A 283 -34.11 -11.28 2.73
CA ASN A 283 -34.86 -10.14 2.21
C ASN A 283 -34.17 -8.80 2.53
N GLY A 284 -33.93 -7.98 1.50
CA GLY A 284 -33.26 -6.68 1.64
C GLY A 284 -31.72 -6.73 1.57
N THR A 285 -31.12 -7.90 1.30
CA THR A 285 -29.69 -8.01 1.03
C THR A 285 -29.34 -7.35 -0.30
N ASP A 286 -28.48 -6.33 -0.27
CA ASP A 286 -27.84 -5.74 -1.45
C ASP A 286 -26.31 -5.98 -1.42
N TYR A 287 -25.59 -5.61 -2.48
CA TYR A 287 -24.12 -5.79 -2.53
C TYR A 287 -23.42 -5.07 -1.36
N ALA A 288 -23.92 -3.92 -0.91
CA ALA A 288 -23.31 -3.17 0.17
C ALA A 288 -23.44 -3.90 1.51
N ARG A 289 -24.60 -4.52 1.75
CA ARG A 289 -24.87 -5.38 2.89
C ARG A 289 -24.04 -6.66 2.84
N MET A 290 -23.95 -7.32 1.69
CA MET A 290 -23.08 -8.51 1.53
C MET A 290 -21.63 -8.22 1.89
N TYR A 291 -21.08 -7.08 1.47
CA TYR A 291 -19.73 -6.71 1.88
C TYR A 291 -19.61 -6.45 3.40
N GLN A 292 -20.60 -5.81 4.01
CA GLN A 292 -20.62 -5.60 5.48
C GLN A 292 -20.64 -6.94 6.22
N ASP A 293 -21.44 -7.90 5.76
CA ASP A 293 -21.58 -9.22 6.36
C ASP A 293 -20.31 -10.09 6.17
N VAL A 294 -19.68 -10.04 4.98
CA VAL A 294 -18.33 -10.63 4.75
C VAL A 294 -17.31 -10.04 5.72
N ARG A 295 -17.26 -8.70 5.84
CA ARG A 295 -16.29 -8.03 6.69
C ARG A 295 -16.52 -8.35 8.18
N ALA A 296 -17.78 -8.38 8.62
CA ALA A 296 -18.14 -8.80 9.96
C ALA A 296 -17.73 -10.27 10.22
N GLY A 297 -17.92 -11.15 9.25
CA GLY A 297 -17.48 -12.56 9.32
C GLY A 297 -15.97 -12.70 9.50
N VAL A 298 -15.16 -12.00 8.71
CA VAL A 298 -13.69 -11.98 8.87
C VAL A 298 -13.28 -11.38 10.22
N ASP A 299 -13.84 -10.22 10.59
CA ASP A 299 -13.56 -9.61 11.89
C ASP A 299 -13.99 -10.51 13.07
N MET A 300 -14.96 -11.41 12.89
CA MET A 300 -15.34 -12.43 13.87
C MET A 300 -14.33 -13.60 13.90
N CYS A 301 -13.87 -14.12 12.76
CA CYS A 301 -12.83 -15.15 12.68
C CYS A 301 -11.51 -14.75 13.36
N HIS A 302 -11.17 -13.45 13.36
CA HIS A 302 -10.01 -12.94 14.09
C HIS A 302 -10.25 -12.74 15.60
N ARG A 303 -11.51 -12.59 16.04
CA ARG A 303 -11.89 -12.32 17.43
C ARG A 303 -12.30 -13.55 18.23
N ASP A 304 -12.93 -14.54 17.60
CA ASP A 304 -13.40 -15.77 18.27
C ASP A 304 -12.26 -16.75 18.64
N GLY A 305 -11.06 -16.49 18.13
CA GLY A 305 -9.86 -17.30 18.40
C GLY A 305 -9.76 -18.58 17.58
N THR A 306 -10.73 -18.91 16.73
CA THR A 306 -10.74 -20.13 15.89
C THR A 306 -9.51 -20.16 14.98
N LEU A 307 -9.23 -19.04 14.31
CA LEU A 307 -8.03 -18.88 13.47
C LEU A 307 -6.75 -19.03 14.30
N LYS A 308 -6.70 -18.38 15.48
CA LYS A 308 -5.53 -18.39 16.37
C LYS A 308 -5.21 -19.79 16.88
N GLN A 309 -6.22 -20.55 17.30
CA GLN A 309 -6.06 -21.92 17.82
C GLN A 309 -5.48 -22.86 16.77
N VAL A 310 -6.02 -22.83 15.54
CA VAL A 310 -5.55 -23.69 14.45
C VAL A 310 -4.13 -23.33 14.02
N VAL A 311 -3.79 -22.03 13.96
CA VAL A 311 -2.41 -21.60 13.68
C VAL A 311 -1.46 -21.97 14.82
N ALA A 312 -1.89 -21.92 16.07
CA ALA A 312 -1.07 -22.28 17.23
C ALA A 312 -0.70 -23.77 17.28
N MET A 313 -1.55 -24.66 16.74
CA MET A 313 -1.28 -26.10 16.69
C MET A 313 -0.20 -26.47 15.67
N ASP A 314 -0.09 -25.75 14.55
CA ASP A 314 0.91 -25.97 13.50
C ASP A 314 1.30 -24.63 12.81
N PRO A 315 2.14 -23.79 13.45
CA PRO A 315 2.51 -22.50 12.88
C PRO A 315 3.25 -22.64 11.53
N LYS A 316 4.02 -23.72 11.36
CA LYS A 316 4.82 -23.99 10.15
C LYS A 316 3.96 -24.17 8.91
N ARG A 317 2.73 -24.67 9.04
CA ARG A 317 1.77 -24.77 7.93
C ARG A 317 1.25 -23.41 7.45
N TYR A 318 1.20 -22.39 8.32
CA TYR A 318 0.58 -21.10 8.02
C TYR A 318 1.57 -19.95 7.85
N ILE A 319 2.77 -20.06 8.41
CA ILE A 319 3.78 -19.00 8.43
C ILE A 319 5.04 -19.48 7.69
N ASN A 320 5.69 -18.59 6.95
CA ASN A 320 6.99 -18.82 6.33
C ASN A 320 8.10 -18.74 7.38
N GLU A 321 9.03 -19.69 7.33
CA GLU A 321 10.24 -19.66 8.16
C GLU A 321 11.27 -18.72 7.52
N ASP A 322 11.69 -17.67 8.22
CA ASP A 322 12.78 -16.80 7.80
C ASP A 322 13.85 -16.72 8.90
N THR A 323 14.93 -17.48 8.67
CA THR A 323 16.10 -17.55 9.56
C THR A 323 16.89 -16.25 9.64
N SER A 324 16.62 -15.27 8.76
CA SER A 324 17.30 -13.98 8.69
C SER A 324 16.69 -12.92 9.62
N ILE A 325 15.50 -13.16 10.20
CA ILE A 325 14.86 -12.25 11.17
C ILE A 325 15.73 -12.06 12.41
N ILE A 326 16.25 -13.15 12.99
CA ILE A 326 17.10 -13.08 14.20
C ILE A 326 18.41 -12.31 13.93
N PRO A 327 19.20 -12.61 12.87
CA PRO A 327 20.35 -11.78 12.46
C PRO A 327 20.00 -10.30 12.25
N MET A 328 18.89 -9.99 11.58
CA MET A 328 18.43 -8.63 11.33
C MET A 328 18.15 -7.86 12.63
N LEU A 329 17.41 -8.46 13.58
CA LEU A 329 17.12 -7.83 14.87
C LEU A 329 18.38 -7.66 15.73
N LYS A 330 19.30 -8.64 15.74
CA LYS A 330 20.60 -8.52 16.42
C LYS A 330 21.42 -7.37 15.86
N MET A 331 21.62 -7.31 14.53
CA MET A 331 22.35 -6.25 13.84
C MET A 331 21.82 -4.85 14.19
N LEU A 332 20.49 -4.67 14.23
CA LEU A 332 19.89 -3.39 14.60
C LEU A 332 20.19 -3.01 16.06
N ARG A 333 20.05 -3.94 17.01
CA ARG A 333 20.35 -3.69 18.44
C ARG A 333 21.84 -3.42 18.69
N GLU A 334 22.71 -4.22 18.07
CA GLU A 334 24.17 -4.08 18.16
C GLU A 334 24.67 -2.75 17.55
N SER A 335 23.94 -2.21 16.56
CA SER A 335 24.17 -0.86 16.02
C SER A 335 23.74 0.29 16.95
N GLY A 336 23.31 -0.01 18.17
CA GLY A 336 22.92 0.99 19.19
C GLY A 336 21.50 1.53 19.05
N ARG A 337 20.67 0.94 18.18
CA ARG A 337 19.29 1.37 17.92
C ARG A 337 18.31 0.59 18.79
N SER A 338 17.30 1.28 19.33
CA SER A 338 16.21 0.60 20.02
C SER A 338 15.29 -0.12 19.04
N THR A 339 14.83 -1.31 19.40
CA THR A 339 13.90 -2.09 18.58
C THR A 339 12.55 -2.23 19.28
N PHE A 340 11.44 -2.10 18.55
CA PHE A 340 10.11 -2.23 19.15
C PHE A 340 9.08 -2.91 18.23
N LEU A 341 8.05 -3.50 18.83
CA LEU A 341 6.96 -4.19 18.13
C LEU A 341 5.63 -3.49 18.42
N VAL A 342 4.82 -3.20 17.39
CA VAL A 342 3.46 -2.65 17.54
C VAL A 342 2.50 -3.41 16.62
N THR A 343 1.71 -4.32 17.21
CA THR A 343 0.75 -5.15 16.47
C THR A 343 -0.68 -4.93 16.97
N ASN A 344 -1.66 -5.19 16.10
CA ASN A 344 -3.07 -5.27 16.47
C ASN A 344 -3.43 -6.61 17.13
N SER A 345 -2.60 -7.64 16.95
CA SER A 345 -2.72 -8.94 17.64
C SER A 345 -2.54 -8.79 19.15
N LEU A 346 -3.26 -9.63 19.92
CA LEU A 346 -3.18 -9.69 21.38
C LEU A 346 -2.01 -10.58 21.84
N TRP A 347 -1.61 -10.46 23.11
CA TRP A 347 -0.44 -11.15 23.68
C TRP A 347 -0.42 -12.66 23.45
N ASP A 348 -1.57 -13.32 23.61
CA ASP A 348 -1.75 -14.76 23.40
C ASP A 348 -1.18 -15.22 22.06
N TYR A 349 -1.59 -14.54 20.98
CA TYR A 349 -1.24 -14.89 19.61
C TYR A 349 0.15 -14.37 19.24
N THR A 350 0.47 -13.14 19.67
CA THR A 350 1.79 -12.54 19.44
C THR A 350 2.90 -13.40 20.02
N ASN A 351 2.72 -13.93 21.23
CA ASN A 351 3.73 -14.77 21.85
C ASN A 351 3.93 -16.09 21.07
N ILE A 352 2.86 -16.73 20.60
CA ILE A 352 2.94 -17.96 19.79
C ILE A 352 3.68 -17.71 18.47
N VAL A 353 3.30 -16.67 17.73
CA VAL A 353 3.92 -16.31 16.44
C VAL A 353 5.39 -15.94 16.61
N MET A 354 5.72 -15.14 17.62
CA MET A 354 7.11 -14.70 17.83
C MET A 354 8.01 -15.80 18.38
N ASN A 355 7.50 -16.77 19.16
CA ASN A 355 8.27 -17.98 19.50
C ASN A 355 8.52 -18.87 18.28
N PHE A 356 7.61 -18.93 17.31
CA PHE A 356 7.89 -19.63 16.04
C PHE A 356 8.97 -18.92 15.21
N LEU A 357 8.91 -17.59 15.07
CA LEU A 357 9.87 -16.82 14.26
C LEU A 357 11.26 -16.65 14.89
N CYS A 358 11.32 -16.52 16.21
CA CYS A 358 12.55 -16.16 16.94
C CYS A 358 13.02 -17.23 17.95
N GLY A 359 12.26 -18.32 18.12
CA GLY A 359 12.63 -19.44 18.97
C GLY A 359 13.79 -20.23 18.39
N SER A 360 14.66 -20.72 19.27
CA SER A 360 15.67 -21.71 18.88
C SER A 360 15.08 -23.12 19.03
N PRO A 361 15.34 -24.05 18.10
CA PRO A 361 15.11 -25.47 18.35
C PRO A 361 15.97 -25.90 19.55
N ALA A 362 15.36 -26.44 20.60
CA ALA A 362 16.13 -26.99 21.71
C ALA A 362 16.86 -28.26 21.25
N PRO A 363 18.18 -28.39 21.49
CA PRO A 363 18.96 -29.55 21.05
C PRO A 363 18.59 -30.86 21.77
N ASP A 364 17.80 -30.78 22.85
CA ASP A 364 17.41 -31.90 23.73
C ASP A 364 15.89 -32.14 23.78
N GLY A 365 15.10 -31.40 23.00
CA GLY A 365 13.63 -31.50 23.00
C GLY A 365 12.94 -30.96 24.26
N SER A 366 13.68 -30.30 25.16
CA SER A 366 13.08 -29.55 26.27
C SER A 366 12.49 -28.22 25.75
N SER A 367 11.40 -27.74 26.38
CA SER A 367 10.77 -26.50 25.93
C SER A 367 11.68 -25.30 26.18
N THR A 368 12.05 -24.58 25.12
CA THR A 368 12.63 -23.23 25.24
C THR A 368 11.71 -22.31 26.05
N CYS A 369 12.29 -21.32 26.73
CA CYS A 369 11.49 -20.37 27.51
C CYS A 369 10.57 -19.61 26.55
N ASN A 370 9.26 -19.71 26.79
CA ASN A 370 8.17 -19.24 25.91
C ASN A 370 8.08 -17.70 25.77
N SER A 371 9.16 -16.97 26.04
CA SER A 371 9.30 -15.52 25.94
C SER A 371 10.72 -15.10 25.59
N ASP A 372 11.60 -16.03 25.18
CA ASP A 372 13.00 -15.76 24.89
C ASP A 372 13.22 -14.71 23.79
N TRP A 373 12.30 -14.66 22.83
CA TRP A 373 12.27 -13.71 21.73
C TRP A 373 12.17 -12.24 22.19
N LEU A 374 11.62 -11.97 23.40
CA LEU A 374 11.49 -10.63 23.93
C LEU A 374 12.83 -9.89 23.98
N ARG A 375 13.95 -10.61 24.17
CA ARG A 375 15.33 -10.07 24.20
C ARG A 375 15.71 -9.26 22.94
N TYR A 376 14.98 -9.45 21.84
CA TYR A 376 15.19 -8.76 20.56
C TYR A 376 14.42 -7.43 20.44
N PHE A 377 13.65 -7.05 21.46
CA PHE A 377 12.89 -5.80 21.53
C PHE A 377 13.17 -5.10 22.87
N ASP A 378 13.06 -3.77 22.89
CA ASP A 378 13.10 -2.97 24.13
C ASP A 378 11.68 -2.68 24.64
N VAL A 379 10.72 -2.53 23.72
CA VAL A 379 9.29 -2.34 24.00
C VAL A 379 8.46 -3.20 23.03
N VAL A 380 7.47 -3.91 23.56
CA VAL A 380 6.45 -4.63 22.79
C VAL A 380 5.08 -4.05 23.14
N ILE A 381 4.26 -3.73 22.14
CA ILE A 381 2.88 -3.26 22.28
C ILE A 381 1.95 -4.15 21.45
N THR A 382 1.08 -4.88 22.14
CA THR A 382 0.01 -5.72 21.57
C THR A 382 -1.33 -4.98 21.61
N GLY A 383 -2.33 -5.45 20.87
CA GLY A 383 -3.69 -4.89 20.89
C GLY A 383 -3.76 -3.39 20.60
N SER A 384 -2.82 -2.85 19.82
CA SER A 384 -2.58 -1.41 19.68
C SER A 384 -3.70 -0.64 18.96
N ALA A 385 -4.60 -1.34 18.25
CA ALA A 385 -5.72 -0.76 17.50
C ALA A 385 -5.29 0.31 16.48
N LYS A 386 -4.21 0.06 15.73
CA LYS A 386 -3.82 0.82 14.54
C LYS A 386 -4.97 0.85 13.52
N PRO A 387 -5.25 2.00 12.87
CA PRO A 387 -4.47 3.24 12.89
C PRO A 387 -4.72 4.19 14.09
N GLY A 388 -5.62 3.85 15.01
CA GLY A 388 -5.93 4.66 16.20
C GLY A 388 -4.72 4.97 17.08
N PHE A 389 -3.80 4.00 17.22
CA PHE A 389 -2.51 4.14 17.91
C PHE A 389 -1.70 5.40 17.52
N PHE A 390 -1.70 5.76 16.23
CA PHE A 390 -0.89 6.85 15.67
C PHE A 390 -1.56 8.24 15.72
N HIS A 391 -2.66 8.39 16.46
CA HIS A 391 -3.32 9.68 16.64
C HIS A 391 -2.93 10.29 18.00
N ASP A 392 -2.32 11.48 18.00
CA ASP A 392 -1.85 12.14 19.23
C ASP A 392 -2.96 12.46 20.23
N GLY A 393 -4.20 12.64 19.76
CA GLY A 393 -5.39 12.82 20.60
C GLY A 393 -5.98 11.52 21.18
N ASN A 394 -5.32 10.36 21.00
CA ASN A 394 -5.82 9.09 21.49
C ASN A 394 -5.45 8.89 22.97
N HIS A 395 -6.42 9.07 23.85
CA HIS A 395 -6.34 8.80 25.30
C HIS A 395 -6.48 7.30 25.65
N ALA A 396 -6.06 6.40 24.76
CA ALA A 396 -6.10 4.96 25.01
C ALA A 396 -5.22 4.59 26.22
N ASN A 397 -5.82 3.85 27.15
CA ASN A 397 -5.11 3.29 28.30
C ASN A 397 -3.97 2.37 27.85
N LEU A 398 -2.86 2.41 28.57
CA LEU A 398 -1.75 1.48 28.42
C LEU A 398 -1.73 0.53 29.62
N PHE A 399 -1.78 -0.77 29.35
CA PHE A 399 -1.67 -1.82 30.38
C PHE A 399 -0.34 -2.52 30.23
N GLU A 400 0.36 -2.82 31.32
CA GLU A 400 1.52 -3.72 31.31
C GLU A 400 1.00 -5.16 31.22
N VAL A 401 1.65 -6.01 30.43
CA VAL A 401 1.30 -7.42 30.28
C VAL A 401 2.31 -8.25 31.06
N GLU A 402 1.83 -9.04 32.02
CA GLU A 402 2.66 -10.02 32.71
C GLU A 402 2.91 -11.22 31.76
N PRO A 403 4.14 -11.48 31.28
CA PRO A 403 4.35 -12.39 30.14
C PRO A 403 3.93 -13.84 30.40
N GLU A 404 4.12 -14.33 31.63
CA GLU A 404 3.83 -15.70 32.05
C GLU A 404 2.33 -15.99 32.15
N SER A 405 1.55 -15.04 32.66
CA SER A 405 0.11 -15.21 32.93
C SER A 405 -0.79 -14.58 31.86
N GLY A 406 -0.26 -13.65 31.06
CA GLY A 406 -1.02 -12.80 30.14
C GLY A 406 -1.91 -11.78 30.83
N MET A 407 -1.83 -11.61 32.15
CA MET A 407 -2.67 -10.67 32.90
C MET A 407 -2.30 -9.21 32.60
N LEU A 408 -3.31 -8.35 32.56
CA LEU A 408 -3.17 -6.91 32.34
C LEU A 408 -3.07 -6.17 33.67
N ILE A 409 -1.99 -5.41 33.84
CA ILE A 409 -1.72 -4.57 35.00
C ILE A 409 -1.96 -3.11 34.61
N ASN A 410 -2.76 -2.39 35.40
CA ASN A 410 -3.03 -0.97 35.19
C ASN A 410 -1.75 -0.14 35.33
N THR A 411 -1.50 0.78 34.38
CA THR A 411 -0.36 1.70 34.44
C THR A 411 -0.80 3.15 34.35
N ASP A 412 -0.06 4.03 35.02
CA ASP A 412 -0.03 5.45 34.72
C ASP A 412 1.06 5.68 33.66
N ASN A 413 0.66 5.87 32.41
CA ASN A 413 1.55 6.16 31.28
C ASN A 413 2.74 5.17 31.13
N GLY A 414 2.57 3.89 31.49
CA GLY A 414 3.63 2.87 31.46
C GLY A 414 4.38 2.66 32.78
N THR A 415 3.94 3.31 33.86
CA THR A 415 4.38 3.03 35.25
C THR A 415 3.31 2.23 35.97
N PRO A 416 3.57 1.01 36.47
CA PRO A 416 2.55 0.18 37.12
C PRO A 416 1.95 0.85 38.36
N MET A 417 0.62 0.89 38.45
CA MET A 417 -0.07 1.49 39.59
C MET A 417 -0.08 0.52 40.80
N PRO A 418 0.13 1.01 42.04
CA PRO A 418 -0.03 0.18 43.23
C PRO A 418 -1.49 -0.27 43.41
N LEU A 419 -1.67 -1.55 43.73
CA LEU A 419 -2.97 -2.10 44.14
C LEU A 419 -3.39 -1.54 45.50
N VAL A 420 -4.70 -1.31 45.68
CA VAL A 420 -5.28 -0.81 46.94
C VAL A 420 -4.89 -1.73 48.10
N GLY A 421 -4.25 -1.17 49.12
CA GLY A 421 -3.68 -1.90 50.26
C GLY A 421 -2.16 -1.97 50.28
N ASN A 422 -1.48 -1.82 49.14
CA ASN A 422 -0.02 -1.71 49.07
C ASN A 422 0.42 -0.25 49.00
N THR A 423 0.96 0.28 50.10
CA THR A 423 1.47 1.67 50.20
C THR A 423 2.82 1.88 49.52
N SER A 424 3.55 0.81 49.22
CA SER A 424 4.68 0.86 48.28
C SER A 424 4.16 0.74 46.85
N PRO A 425 4.58 1.61 45.90
CA PRO A 425 4.63 1.22 44.49
C PRO A 425 5.33 -0.15 44.41
N ARG A 426 4.95 -1.01 43.45
CA ARG A 426 5.75 -2.21 43.14
C ARG A 426 7.12 -1.74 42.64
N LEU A 427 8.03 -1.47 43.58
CA LEU A 427 9.47 -1.52 43.35
C LEU A 427 9.75 -2.96 42.98
N LEU A 428 9.62 -3.26 41.69
CA LEU A 428 10.09 -4.49 41.09
C LEU A 428 11.61 -4.49 41.27
N LEU A 429 12.00 -5.03 42.43
CA LEU A 429 13.36 -5.18 42.90
C LEU A 429 14.00 -6.34 42.14
N ASN A 430 14.17 -6.15 40.83
CA ASN A 430 15.16 -6.82 39.99
C ASN A 430 15.58 -5.90 38.83
N LYS A 431 15.78 -4.63 39.17
CA LYS A 431 16.25 -3.53 38.30
C LYS A 431 17.71 -3.67 37.81
N LYS A 432 18.18 -4.91 37.62
CA LYS A 432 19.52 -5.28 37.11
C LYS A 432 19.48 -6.09 35.82
N ASN A 433 18.38 -6.75 35.48
CA ASN A 433 18.21 -7.39 34.17
C ASN A 433 17.42 -6.44 33.25
N LYS A 434 17.89 -6.24 32.02
CA LYS A 434 17.15 -5.53 30.96
C LYS A 434 15.99 -6.41 30.47
N THR A 435 14.97 -6.59 31.29
CA THR A 435 13.73 -7.27 30.88
C THR A 435 12.94 -6.33 29.98
N THR A 436 12.68 -6.76 28.76
CA THR A 436 11.82 -6.09 27.77
C THR A 436 10.46 -5.77 28.37
N LYS A 437 9.95 -4.55 28.13
CA LYS A 437 8.63 -4.17 28.62
C LYS A 437 7.56 -4.56 27.61
N VAL A 438 6.54 -5.28 28.08
CA VAL A 438 5.40 -5.70 27.27
C VAL A 438 4.16 -4.94 27.73
N PHE A 439 3.44 -4.34 26.78
CA PHE A 439 2.22 -3.59 27.03
C PHE A 439 1.11 -3.97 26.06
N GLN A 440 -0.12 -3.61 26.42
CA GLN A 440 -1.29 -3.70 25.54
C GLN A 440 -1.99 -2.33 25.40
N GLY A 441 -2.42 -2.00 24.19
CA GLY A 441 -3.15 -0.77 23.86
C GLY A 441 -2.24 0.46 23.71
N GLY A 442 -2.57 1.54 24.41
CA GLY A 442 -1.80 2.78 24.40
C GLY A 442 -1.83 3.58 23.09
N SER A 443 -0.81 4.42 22.91
CA SER A 443 -0.69 5.35 21.79
C SER A 443 0.77 5.69 21.52
N VAL A 444 1.04 6.33 20.38
CA VAL A 444 2.40 6.74 19.99
C VAL A 444 3.08 7.67 21.02
N GLY A 445 2.31 8.52 21.70
CA GLY A 445 2.82 9.39 22.77
C GLY A 445 3.36 8.60 23.98
N HIS A 446 2.77 7.43 24.28
CA HIS A 446 3.32 6.53 25.30
C HIS A 446 4.62 5.88 24.83
N LEU A 447 4.66 5.40 23.59
CA LEU A 447 5.85 4.77 23.01
C LEU A 447 7.05 5.72 22.94
N HIS A 448 6.82 6.99 22.56
CA HIS A 448 7.87 8.03 22.56
C HIS A 448 8.45 8.26 23.95
N LYS A 449 7.60 8.35 24.99
CA LYS A 449 8.06 8.44 26.39
C LYS A 449 8.83 7.20 26.83
N LEU A 450 8.33 5.99 26.50
CA LEU A 450 8.95 4.72 26.89
C LEU A 450 10.34 4.52 26.29
N LEU A 451 10.56 4.95 25.04
CA LEU A 451 11.82 4.85 24.31
C LEU A 451 12.69 6.12 24.39
N SER A 452 12.24 7.17 25.10
CA SER A 452 12.92 8.48 25.17
C SER A 452 13.21 9.09 23.79
N ILE A 453 12.25 8.97 22.85
CA ILE A 453 12.37 9.52 21.49
C ILE A 453 12.07 11.02 21.54
N GLU A 454 13.05 11.85 21.14
CA GLU A 454 12.91 13.31 21.07
C GLU A 454 12.22 13.77 19.79
N SER A 455 12.49 13.11 18.65
CA SER A 455 11.92 13.47 17.35
C SER A 455 11.40 12.25 16.60
N SER A 456 10.13 12.34 16.19
CA SER A 456 9.48 11.44 15.23
C SER A 456 10.32 11.08 14.00
N SER A 457 11.13 12.01 13.50
CA SER A 457 11.96 11.78 12.30
C SER A 457 13.12 10.80 12.52
N GLN A 458 13.43 10.48 13.79
CA GLN A 458 14.43 9.50 14.21
C GLN A 458 13.85 8.07 14.34
N VAL A 459 12.56 7.89 14.05
CA VAL A 459 11.88 6.59 14.08
C VAL A 459 11.72 6.07 12.66
N LEU A 460 12.15 4.84 12.40
CA LEU A 460 11.77 4.07 11.23
C LEU A 460 10.75 3.01 11.63
N TYR A 461 9.55 3.08 11.09
CA TYR A 461 8.53 2.05 11.27
C TYR A 461 8.35 1.23 10.00
N VAL A 462 8.43 -0.09 10.14
CA VAL A 462 8.26 -1.08 9.09
C VAL A 462 6.91 -1.76 9.28
N GLY A 463 6.10 -1.81 8.23
CA GLY A 463 4.80 -2.48 8.24
C GLY A 463 4.39 -2.88 6.83
N ASP A 464 3.38 -3.74 6.72
CA ASP A 464 2.78 -4.09 5.44
C ASP A 464 1.64 -3.12 5.11
N HIS A 465 0.82 -2.64 6.06
CA HIS A 465 -0.44 -1.98 5.73
C HIS A 465 -0.32 -0.47 5.46
N ILE A 466 -0.52 -0.05 4.20
CA ILE A 466 -0.45 1.36 3.77
C ILE A 466 -1.28 2.33 4.63
N TYR A 467 -2.56 2.04 4.90
CA TYR A 467 -3.42 2.94 5.68
C TYR A 467 -3.23 2.79 7.20
N GLY A 468 -3.14 1.55 7.70
CA GLY A 468 -2.97 1.23 9.12
C GLY A 468 -1.64 1.72 9.69
N ASP A 469 -0.54 1.43 8.99
CA ASP A 469 0.83 1.66 9.47
C ASP A 469 1.47 2.92 8.90
N ILE A 470 1.37 3.14 7.59
CA ILE A 470 2.28 4.07 6.88
C ILE A 470 1.67 5.47 6.69
N LEU A 471 0.40 5.57 6.31
CA LEU A 471 -0.22 6.85 5.95
C LEU A 471 -0.35 7.77 7.17
N ARG A 472 -0.77 7.23 8.32
CA ARG A 472 -0.99 8.01 9.55
C ARG A 472 0.33 8.35 10.26
N SER A 473 1.23 7.38 10.43
CA SER A 473 2.56 7.62 11.01
C SER A 473 3.35 8.69 10.21
N LYS A 474 3.28 8.67 8.87
CA LYS A 474 3.92 9.71 8.06
C LYS A 474 3.19 11.06 8.12
N LYS A 475 1.86 11.11 7.88
CA LYS A 475 1.13 12.39 7.72
C LYS A 475 0.94 13.16 9.03
N VAL A 476 0.76 12.45 10.15
CA VAL A 476 0.44 13.05 11.44
C VAL A 476 1.71 13.25 12.25
N LEU A 477 2.55 12.20 12.33
CA LEU A 477 3.69 12.18 13.26
C LEU A 477 5.02 12.58 12.61
N GLY A 478 5.17 12.39 11.29
CA GLY A 478 6.44 12.62 10.59
C GLY A 478 7.46 11.48 10.71
N TRP A 479 7.01 10.28 11.08
CA TRP A 479 7.86 9.09 11.15
C TRP A 479 8.46 8.73 9.77
N ARG A 480 9.65 8.12 9.79
CA ARG A 480 10.18 7.43 8.60
C ARG A 480 9.48 6.08 8.49
N THR A 481 9.28 5.65 7.25
CA THR A 481 8.40 4.52 6.94
C THR A 481 9.02 3.60 5.90
N MET A 482 8.90 2.30 6.13
CA MET A 482 9.28 1.25 5.19
C MET A 482 8.10 0.30 4.98
N LEU A 483 7.78 0.01 3.72
CA LEU A 483 6.66 -0.85 3.35
C LEU A 483 7.16 -2.22 2.91
N VAL A 484 6.58 -3.28 3.50
CA VAL A 484 6.77 -4.66 3.05
C VAL A 484 5.72 -4.98 1.99
N VAL A 485 6.17 -5.47 0.83
CA VAL A 485 5.34 -5.85 -0.32
C VAL A 485 5.85 -7.19 -0.86
N PRO A 486 5.45 -8.34 -0.29
CA PRO A 486 5.99 -9.64 -0.67
C PRO A 486 5.85 -9.96 -2.17
N GLU A 487 4.80 -9.44 -2.82
CA GLU A 487 4.53 -9.58 -4.25
C GLU A 487 5.61 -8.92 -5.14
N LEU A 488 6.46 -8.06 -4.57
CA LEU A 488 7.50 -7.32 -5.29
C LEU A 488 8.63 -8.23 -5.79
N GLU A 489 8.97 -9.31 -5.06
CA GLU A 489 10.09 -10.18 -5.43
C GLU A 489 9.84 -10.83 -6.81
N SER A 490 8.66 -11.40 -6.99
CA SER A 490 8.23 -11.99 -8.27
C SER A 490 7.99 -10.93 -9.36
N GLU A 491 7.41 -9.77 -9.02
CA GLU A 491 7.22 -8.69 -10.00
C GLU A 491 8.57 -8.20 -10.56
N VAL A 492 9.56 -7.98 -9.70
CA VAL A 492 10.88 -7.46 -10.10
C VAL A 492 11.68 -8.51 -10.88
N GLN A 493 11.59 -9.80 -10.52
CA GLN A 493 12.17 -10.87 -11.33
C GLN A 493 11.53 -10.93 -12.73
N LEU A 494 10.20 -10.91 -12.83
CA LEU A 494 9.49 -10.89 -14.11
C LEU A 494 9.81 -9.63 -14.94
N LEU A 495 10.00 -8.47 -14.30
CA LEU A 495 10.46 -7.26 -14.98
C LEU A 495 11.84 -7.42 -15.62
N TRP A 496 12.77 -8.11 -14.94
CA TRP A 496 14.10 -8.42 -15.46
C TRP A 496 14.06 -9.41 -16.63
N GLU A 497 13.23 -10.45 -16.54
CA GLU A 497 13.02 -11.45 -17.61
C GLU A 497 12.34 -10.85 -18.85
N LEU A 498 11.42 -9.90 -18.67
CA LEU A 498 10.62 -9.31 -19.75
C LEU A 498 11.20 -8.02 -20.35
N ARG A 499 12.39 -7.58 -19.89
CA ARG A 499 13.04 -6.32 -20.29
C ARG A 499 13.08 -6.10 -21.82
N ASP A 500 13.41 -7.14 -22.59
CA ASP A 500 13.59 -7.03 -24.04
C ASP A 500 12.24 -6.89 -24.76
N LYS A 501 11.21 -7.62 -24.31
CA LYS A 501 9.83 -7.45 -24.81
C LYS A 501 9.23 -6.09 -24.43
N ARG A 502 9.57 -5.56 -23.24
CA ARG A 502 9.17 -4.20 -22.83
C ARG A 502 9.89 -3.12 -23.64
N LYS A 503 11.14 -3.34 -24.06
CA LYS A 503 11.86 -2.49 -25.02
C LYS A 503 11.15 -2.49 -26.38
N GLN A 504 10.75 -3.66 -26.88
CA GLN A 504 9.96 -3.78 -28.12
C GLN A 504 8.61 -3.04 -28.04
N LEU A 505 7.87 -3.14 -26.92
CA LEU A 505 6.64 -2.35 -26.70
C LEU A 505 6.89 -0.84 -26.77
N ARG A 506 8.01 -0.34 -26.22
CA ARG A 506 8.38 1.08 -26.31
C ARG A 506 8.63 1.49 -27.77
N LEU A 507 9.31 0.64 -28.56
CA LEU A 507 9.54 0.90 -29.98
C LEU A 507 8.24 0.92 -30.79
N LEU A 508 7.37 -0.08 -30.62
CA LEU A 508 6.05 -0.14 -31.29
C LEU A 508 5.18 1.08 -30.95
N ARG A 509 5.25 1.57 -29.71
CA ARG A 509 4.56 2.80 -29.32
C ARG A 509 5.15 4.04 -30.01
N ASN A 510 6.47 4.20 -30.00
CA ASN A 510 7.12 5.32 -30.69
C ASN A 510 6.79 5.32 -32.19
N GLU A 511 6.80 4.14 -32.83
CA GLU A 511 6.41 3.95 -34.23
C GLU A 511 4.95 4.36 -34.47
N ARG A 512 4.02 3.89 -33.63
CA ARG A 512 2.61 4.31 -33.69
C ARG A 512 2.46 5.83 -33.58
N ASP A 513 3.11 6.42 -32.58
CA ASP A 513 3.00 7.86 -32.29
C ASP A 513 3.56 8.67 -33.49
N MET A 514 4.68 8.25 -34.10
CA MET A 514 5.20 8.82 -35.36
C MET A 514 4.27 8.67 -36.58
N ILE A 515 3.57 7.54 -36.71
CA ILE A 515 2.58 7.32 -37.79
C ILE A 515 1.36 8.20 -37.57
N GLU A 516 0.88 8.33 -36.33
CA GLU A 516 -0.25 9.20 -35.97
C GLU A 516 0.07 10.67 -36.25
N ASP A 517 1.26 11.17 -35.90
CA ASP A 517 1.67 12.55 -36.20
C ASP A 517 1.73 12.85 -37.71
N ARG A 518 2.31 11.94 -38.51
CA ARG A 518 2.32 12.04 -39.98
C ARG A 518 0.90 12.05 -40.55
N LEU A 519 0.03 11.21 -40.01
CA LEU A 519 -1.37 11.10 -40.42
C LEU A 519 -2.18 12.34 -40.01
N HIS A 520 -1.90 12.95 -38.86
CA HIS A 520 -2.49 14.22 -38.44
C HIS A 520 -2.06 15.36 -39.36
N HIS A 521 -0.76 15.45 -39.68
CA HIS A 521 -0.22 16.46 -40.59
C HIS A 521 -0.87 16.36 -41.99
N LEU A 522 -0.86 15.18 -42.62
CA LEU A 522 -1.48 14.98 -43.94
C LEU A 522 -2.99 15.23 -43.93
N LYS A 523 -3.72 14.82 -42.88
CA LYS A 523 -5.16 15.12 -42.75
C LYS A 523 -5.46 16.60 -42.51
N TRP A 524 -4.50 17.36 -41.97
CA TRP A 524 -4.61 18.80 -41.82
C TRP A 524 -4.39 19.50 -43.16
N SER A 525 -3.25 19.23 -43.82
CA SER A 525 -2.94 19.76 -45.15
C SER A 525 -4.06 19.47 -46.15
N PHE A 526 -4.52 18.22 -46.25
CA PHE A 526 -5.64 17.80 -47.11
C PHE A 526 -6.97 18.56 -46.87
N LYS A 527 -7.15 19.20 -45.71
CA LYS A 527 -8.36 19.97 -45.38
C LYS A 527 -8.23 21.48 -45.57
N PHE A 528 -7.02 22.03 -45.56
CA PHE A 528 -6.78 23.46 -45.39
C PHE A 528 -5.85 24.08 -46.43
N GLU A 529 -5.19 23.27 -47.26
CA GLU A 529 -4.37 23.74 -48.38
C GLU A 529 -5.16 23.61 -49.70
N ASP A 530 -5.06 24.60 -50.59
CA ASP A 530 -5.66 24.57 -51.93
C ASP A 530 -4.83 23.65 -52.85
N ILE A 531 -5.05 22.35 -52.68
CA ILE A 531 -4.32 21.25 -53.32
C ILE A 531 -4.99 20.87 -54.64
N ASN A 532 -4.21 20.56 -55.69
CA ASN A 532 -4.79 20.16 -56.98
C ASN A 532 -5.35 18.71 -56.95
N THR A 533 -6.18 18.34 -57.93
CA THR A 533 -6.88 17.04 -57.93
C THR A 533 -5.96 15.82 -57.96
N ASN A 534 -4.76 15.92 -58.54
CA ASN A 534 -3.80 14.81 -58.54
C ASN A 534 -3.16 14.64 -57.16
N GLU A 535 -2.68 15.74 -56.57
CA GLU A 535 -2.12 15.77 -55.21
C GLU A 535 -3.15 15.35 -54.15
N GLN A 536 -4.43 15.71 -54.31
CA GLN A 536 -5.52 15.23 -53.45
C GLN A 536 -5.65 13.70 -53.51
N GLN A 537 -5.55 13.10 -54.70
CA GLN A 537 -5.66 11.65 -54.88
C GLN A 537 -4.42 10.91 -54.34
N GLU A 538 -3.22 11.48 -54.49
CA GLU A 538 -1.98 10.98 -53.90
C GLU A 538 -2.03 11.04 -52.36
N MET A 539 -2.40 12.19 -51.79
CA MET A 539 -2.53 12.37 -50.34
C MET A 539 -3.61 11.46 -49.74
N SER A 540 -4.76 11.28 -50.41
CA SER A 540 -5.80 10.33 -50.00
C SER A 540 -5.25 8.89 -49.94
N SER A 541 -4.51 8.48 -50.97
CA SER A 541 -3.85 7.17 -51.03
C SER A 541 -2.83 6.98 -49.90
N ARG A 542 -2.00 7.99 -49.64
CA ARG A 542 -1.00 7.97 -48.55
C ARG A 542 -1.65 7.96 -47.15
N ILE A 543 -2.76 8.68 -46.98
CA ILE A 543 -3.57 8.66 -45.75
C ILE A 543 -4.17 7.27 -45.51
N HIS A 544 -4.60 6.55 -46.56
CA HIS A 544 -5.10 5.18 -46.44
C HIS A 544 -3.97 4.19 -46.07
N GLU A 545 -2.79 4.32 -46.69
CA GLU A 545 -1.61 3.51 -46.36
C GLU A 545 -1.19 3.69 -44.90
N LEU A 546 -1.08 4.93 -44.41
CA LEU A 546 -0.73 5.23 -43.02
C LEU A 546 -1.80 4.77 -42.03
N GLN A 547 -3.08 4.75 -42.41
CA GLN A 547 -4.15 4.16 -41.59
C GLN A 547 -3.95 2.65 -41.44
N SER A 548 -3.68 1.95 -42.54
CA SER A 548 -3.37 0.52 -42.52
C SER A 548 -2.14 0.20 -41.66
N GLN A 549 -1.05 0.96 -41.82
CA GLN A 549 0.17 0.83 -41.00
C GLN A 549 -0.11 1.08 -39.52
N ARG A 550 -0.84 2.15 -39.17
CA ARG A 550 -1.26 2.44 -37.79
C ARG A 550 -2.04 1.28 -37.19
N ASP A 551 -3.00 0.73 -37.93
CA ASP A 551 -3.90 -0.32 -37.42
C ASP A 551 -3.16 -1.65 -37.26
N GLN A 552 -2.20 -1.96 -38.13
CA GLN A 552 -1.28 -3.09 -37.97
C GLN A 552 -0.38 -2.94 -36.73
N VAL A 553 0.31 -1.80 -36.58
CA VAL A 553 1.17 -1.53 -35.40
C VAL A 553 0.34 -1.55 -34.11
N ARG A 554 -0.89 -1.03 -34.14
CA ARG A 554 -1.82 -1.04 -33.02
C ARG A 554 -2.25 -2.47 -32.64
N LEU A 555 -2.54 -3.34 -33.60
CA LEU A 555 -2.87 -4.75 -33.33
C LEU A 555 -1.69 -5.45 -32.65
N THR A 556 -0.50 -5.37 -33.25
CA THR A 556 0.73 -5.98 -32.72
C THR A 556 1.11 -5.41 -31.34
N TYR A 557 0.90 -4.11 -31.10
CA TYR A 557 1.07 -3.50 -29.77
C TYR A 557 0.10 -4.11 -28.74
N HIS A 558 -1.19 -4.23 -29.06
CA HIS A 558 -2.19 -4.78 -28.13
C HIS A 558 -1.95 -6.26 -27.82
N GLU A 559 -1.57 -7.06 -28.81
CA GLU A 559 -1.21 -8.47 -28.62
C GLU A 559 0.01 -8.63 -27.70
N ALA A 560 1.05 -7.81 -27.90
CA ALA A 560 2.25 -7.81 -27.05
C ALA A 560 1.98 -7.28 -25.63
N GLU A 561 1.16 -6.23 -25.50
CA GLU A 561 0.72 -5.66 -24.21
C GLU A 561 -0.08 -6.70 -23.41
N HIS A 562 -1.07 -7.34 -24.04
CA HIS A 562 -1.88 -8.40 -23.44
C HIS A 562 -1.04 -9.62 -23.03
N THR A 563 -0.11 -10.05 -23.89
CA THR A 563 0.83 -11.15 -23.57
C THR A 563 1.70 -10.83 -22.36
N ILE A 564 2.16 -9.59 -22.20
CA ILE A 564 2.93 -9.16 -21.02
C ILE A 564 2.02 -9.02 -19.79
N HIS A 565 0.80 -8.49 -19.94
CA HIS A 565 -0.19 -8.37 -18.87
C HIS A 565 -0.49 -9.72 -18.21
N GLN A 566 -0.83 -10.72 -19.02
CA GLN A 566 -1.16 -12.08 -18.56
C GLN A 566 -0.01 -12.79 -17.85
N LYS A 567 1.26 -12.43 -18.15
CA LYS A 567 2.43 -12.98 -17.46
C LYS A 567 2.59 -12.52 -16.02
N PHE A 568 2.11 -11.32 -15.68
CA PHE A 568 2.07 -10.88 -14.28
C PHE A 568 0.88 -11.48 -13.56
N HIS A 569 -0.32 -11.36 -14.14
CA HIS A 569 -1.54 -11.91 -13.57
C HIS A 569 -2.64 -11.96 -14.64
N LYS A 570 -3.39 -13.07 -14.73
CA LYS A 570 -4.41 -13.32 -15.78
C LYS A 570 -5.46 -12.21 -15.91
N ALA A 571 -6.16 -11.87 -14.82
CA ALA A 571 -7.17 -10.80 -14.80
C ALA A 571 -6.53 -9.40 -14.61
N TRP A 572 -5.80 -9.19 -13.52
CA TRP A 572 -5.38 -7.86 -13.09
C TRP A 572 -4.07 -7.32 -13.68
N GLY A 573 -3.16 -8.16 -14.18
CA GLY A 573 -1.79 -7.77 -14.57
C GLY A 573 -0.93 -7.20 -13.44
N GLN A 574 0.20 -6.57 -13.82
CA GLN A 574 1.26 -6.06 -12.94
C GLN A 574 0.73 -5.26 -11.72
N LEU A 575 1.21 -5.50 -10.49
CA LEU A 575 0.72 -4.81 -9.29
C LEU A 575 1.04 -3.31 -9.33
N MET A 576 2.27 -2.94 -9.70
CA MET A 576 2.71 -1.53 -9.70
C MET A 576 2.28 -0.71 -10.93
N LYS A 577 1.66 -1.32 -11.95
CA LYS A 577 1.29 -0.65 -13.20
C LYS A 577 -0.14 -0.96 -13.63
N THR A 578 -0.80 0.02 -14.23
CA THR A 578 -2.10 -0.16 -14.89
C THR A 578 -1.98 0.39 -16.30
N GLY A 579 -1.72 -0.49 -17.26
CA GLY A 579 -1.18 -0.11 -18.57
C GLY A 579 0.19 0.55 -18.42
N TYR A 580 0.43 1.67 -19.11
CA TYR A 580 1.69 2.41 -19.05
C TYR A 580 1.91 3.19 -17.72
N GLN A 581 0.83 3.57 -17.03
CA GLN A 581 0.90 4.42 -15.84
C GLN A 581 1.10 3.62 -14.55
N ASN A 582 1.60 4.28 -13.49
CA ASN A 582 1.60 3.73 -12.15
C ASN A 582 0.16 3.38 -11.73
N SER A 583 -0.01 2.23 -11.09
CA SER A 583 -1.29 1.87 -10.47
C SER A 583 -1.61 2.80 -9.30
N ARG A 584 -2.87 2.81 -8.84
CA ARG A 584 -3.26 3.50 -7.59
C ARG A 584 -2.35 3.06 -6.43
N PHE A 585 -2.08 1.76 -6.32
CA PHE A 585 -1.21 1.18 -5.30
C PHE A 585 0.23 1.70 -5.39
N ALA A 586 0.86 1.63 -6.57
CA ALA A 586 2.21 2.19 -6.76
C ALA A 586 2.29 3.67 -6.36
N HIS A 587 1.28 4.47 -6.68
CA HIS A 587 1.22 5.86 -6.27
C HIS A 587 1.08 6.02 -4.74
N GLN A 588 0.40 5.10 -4.05
CA GLN A 588 0.37 5.07 -2.59
C GLN A 588 1.74 4.67 -2.00
N VAL A 589 2.43 3.67 -2.57
CA VAL A 589 3.78 3.26 -2.14
C VAL A 589 4.74 4.44 -2.27
N GLU A 590 4.83 5.06 -3.46
CA GLU A 590 5.56 6.29 -3.77
C GLU A 590 5.30 7.39 -2.72
N ARG A 591 4.02 7.70 -2.50
CA ARG A 591 3.58 8.80 -1.64
C ARG A 591 3.79 8.55 -0.14
N PHE A 592 3.67 7.31 0.34
CA PHE A 592 3.62 7.01 1.78
C PHE A 592 4.87 6.31 2.30
N ALA A 593 5.44 5.33 1.58
CA ALA A 593 6.65 4.61 2.00
C ALA A 593 7.92 5.40 1.65
N CYS A 594 8.86 5.58 2.59
CA CYS A 594 10.17 6.16 2.29
C CYS A 594 11.05 5.14 1.54
N LEU A 595 11.04 3.91 2.06
CA LEU A 595 11.66 2.73 1.51
C LEU A 595 10.59 1.66 1.28
N TYR A 596 10.79 0.74 0.36
CA TYR A 596 9.95 -0.46 0.24
C TYR A 596 10.77 -1.66 -0.26
N THR A 597 10.33 -2.86 0.07
CA THR A 597 11.03 -4.11 -0.27
C THR A 597 10.09 -5.32 -0.18
N SER A 598 10.55 -6.48 -0.64
CA SER A 598 9.83 -7.76 -0.54
C SER A 598 9.75 -8.29 0.90
N HIS A 599 10.88 -8.30 1.62
CA HIS A 599 11.03 -8.91 2.94
C HIS A 599 11.70 -7.96 3.93
N VAL A 600 11.22 -7.91 5.19
CA VAL A 600 11.84 -7.08 6.24
C VAL A 600 13.29 -7.49 6.53
N SER A 601 13.59 -8.79 6.42
CA SER A 601 14.93 -9.35 6.60
C SER A 601 15.95 -8.83 5.59
N ASN A 602 15.53 -8.29 4.45
CA ASN A 602 16.41 -7.61 3.48
C ASN A 602 17.19 -6.45 4.13
N LEU A 603 16.75 -5.90 5.26
CA LEU A 603 17.53 -4.93 6.05
C LEU A 603 18.92 -5.47 6.46
N SER A 604 19.05 -6.78 6.74
CA SER A 604 20.34 -7.42 7.08
C SER A 604 21.36 -7.45 5.93
N LEU A 605 20.89 -7.29 4.69
CA LEU A 605 21.70 -7.22 3.48
C LEU A 605 22.34 -5.83 3.28
N TYR A 606 22.08 -4.88 4.17
CA TYR A 606 22.64 -3.53 4.13
C TYR A 606 23.30 -3.19 5.47
N SER A 607 24.33 -2.34 5.41
CA SER A 607 24.88 -1.73 6.63
C SER A 607 23.77 -1.04 7.43
N PRO A 608 23.73 -1.17 8.78
CA PRO A 608 22.74 -0.48 9.62
C PRO A 608 22.91 1.06 9.56
N ASP A 609 24.00 1.56 8.99
CA ASP A 609 24.30 2.98 8.77
C ASP A 609 24.10 3.42 7.30
N LYS A 610 23.45 2.60 6.47
CA LYS A 610 23.21 2.89 5.04
C LYS A 610 22.48 4.23 4.86
N TYR A 611 23.01 5.05 3.96
CA TYR A 611 22.28 6.20 3.43
C TYR A 611 21.59 5.81 2.12
N TYR A 612 20.27 5.64 2.18
CA TYR A 612 19.42 5.41 1.01
C TYR A 612 19.16 6.73 0.29
N ARG A 613 19.34 6.74 -1.02
CA ARG A 613 19.10 7.88 -1.91
C ARG A 613 18.12 7.44 -3.01
N PRO A 614 17.10 8.25 -3.35
CA PRO A 614 16.25 7.96 -4.51
C PRO A 614 17.01 8.22 -5.82
N SER A 615 16.45 7.78 -6.93
CA SER A 615 16.81 8.30 -8.25
C SER A 615 16.42 9.77 -8.39
N GLU A 616 16.93 10.43 -9.43
CA GLU A 616 16.42 11.72 -9.88
C GLU A 616 14.97 11.56 -10.40
N ASP A 617 14.10 12.51 -10.07
CA ASP A 617 12.73 12.58 -10.57
C ASP A 617 12.73 13.37 -11.89
N TYR A 618 12.33 12.73 -13.00
CA TYR A 618 12.28 13.36 -14.32
C TYR A 618 10.87 13.85 -14.68
N MET A 619 10.76 15.12 -15.03
CA MET A 619 9.59 15.72 -15.65
C MET A 619 9.53 15.37 -17.15
N PRO A 620 8.33 15.38 -17.79
CA PRO A 620 8.18 14.94 -19.17
C PRO A 620 9.03 15.65 -20.23
N HIS A 621 9.51 16.87 -19.94
CA HIS A 621 10.33 17.66 -20.86
C HIS A 621 11.84 17.42 -20.70
N GLU A 622 12.27 16.63 -19.71
CA GLU A 622 13.69 16.39 -19.41
C GLU A 622 14.22 15.11 -20.09
N PHE A 623 13.34 14.18 -20.46
CA PHE A 623 13.69 12.88 -21.06
C PHE A 623 14.46 12.97 -22.38
N ASP A 624 14.29 14.04 -23.15
CA ASP A 624 14.95 14.25 -24.44
C ASP A 624 16.18 15.19 -24.33
N ILE A 625 16.43 15.77 -23.15
CA ILE A 625 17.52 16.72 -22.90
C ILE A 625 18.74 16.00 -22.32
N ILE A 626 18.51 15.03 -21.43
CA ILE A 626 19.56 14.24 -20.79
C ILE A 626 19.65 12.88 -21.51
N PRO A 627 20.74 12.58 -22.24
CA PRO A 627 20.91 11.28 -22.88
C PRO A 627 21.07 10.18 -21.82
N LEU A 628 20.11 9.25 -21.80
CA LEU A 628 20.03 8.05 -20.95
C LEU A 628 20.78 6.85 -21.54
#